data_AF-A0A4Y2UTP4-F1
#
_entry.id   AF-A0A4Y2UTP4-F1
#
_cell.length_a   1.000
_cell.length_b   1.000
_cell.length_c   1.000
_cell.angle_alpha   90.00
_cell.angle_beta   90.00
_cell.angle_gamma   90.00
#
_symmetry.space_group_name_H-M   'P 1'
#
loop_
_entity.id
_entity.type
_entity.pdbx_description
1 polymer ?
#
loop_
_entity_poly.entity_id
_entity_poly.type
_entity_poly.pdbx_seq_one_letter_code
_entity_poly.pdbx_strand_id
1 'polypeptide(L)'
;MIPIQLQGVERNVILDERRNHLNHCLLSVVSDVLRVENLFKMVNCEKRKLVEVLMELRLDALKRTDKDKSLKSIALSFSVGGSTVSDWKKKRKELESFCSKLVIKGAFESRFTLKKPKLEKLDDRLLLWFN
;
A
#
# COMPACT_ATOMS: atom_id res chain seq x y z
N MET A 1 63.89 -10.22 -39.52
CA MET A 1 62.84 -9.17 -39.53
C MET A 1 61.55 -9.84 -39.05
N ILE A 2 61.18 -9.67 -37.79
CA ILE A 2 59.96 -10.28 -37.19
C ILE A 2 58.97 -9.13 -36.91
N PRO A 3 57.68 -9.22 -37.32
CA PRO A 3 56.77 -8.09 -37.27
C PRO A 3 56.16 -7.90 -35.87
N ILE A 4 56.07 -6.63 -35.45
CA ILE A 4 55.67 -6.13 -34.10
C ILE A 4 54.15 -6.27 -33.83
N GLN A 5 53.40 -7.05 -34.61
CA GLN A 5 51.94 -7.05 -34.56
C GLN A 5 51.34 -7.85 -33.38
N LEU A 6 52.13 -8.61 -32.61
CA LEU A 6 51.63 -9.41 -31.49
C LEU A 6 51.49 -8.62 -30.16
N GLN A 7 52.17 -7.47 -30.01
CA GLN A 7 52.10 -6.69 -28.75
C GLN A 7 50.83 -5.81 -28.63
N GLY A 8 50.14 -5.52 -29.73
CA GLY A 8 48.92 -4.70 -29.70
C GLY A 8 47.66 -5.48 -29.26
N VAL A 9 47.57 -6.75 -29.65
CA VAL A 9 46.40 -7.61 -29.38
C VAL A 9 46.33 -7.98 -27.90
N GLU A 10 47.44 -8.40 -27.28
CA GLU A 10 47.47 -8.71 -25.84
C GLU A 10 47.14 -7.51 -24.96
N ARG A 11 47.60 -6.30 -25.32
CA ARG A 11 47.28 -5.08 -24.56
C ARG A 11 45.78 -4.76 -24.59
N ASN A 12 45.12 -4.97 -25.72
CA ASN A 12 43.67 -4.74 -25.84
C ASN A 12 42.87 -5.74 -25.01
N VAL A 13 43.29 -7.02 -24.98
CA VAL A 13 42.66 -8.06 -24.15
C VAL A 13 42.80 -7.73 -22.65
N ILE A 14 43.98 -7.30 -22.22
CA ILE A 14 44.23 -6.92 -20.81
C ILE A 14 43.42 -5.67 -20.41
N LEU A 15 43.29 -4.68 -21.31
CA LEU A 15 42.48 -3.49 -21.05
C LEU A 15 40.98 -3.83 -20.98
N ASP A 16 40.50 -4.74 -21.82
CA ASP A 16 39.10 -5.19 -21.79
C ASP A 16 38.78 -5.98 -20.52
N GLU A 17 39.66 -6.88 -20.10
CA GLU A 17 39.51 -7.64 -18.87
C GLU A 17 39.55 -6.76 -17.61
N ARG A 18 40.44 -5.76 -17.59
CA ARG A 18 40.47 -4.72 -16.53
C ARG A 18 39.19 -3.88 -16.52
N ARG A 19 38.65 -3.54 -17.69
CA ARG A 19 37.38 -2.80 -17.82
C ARG A 19 36.21 -3.64 -17.33
N ASN A 20 36.18 -4.93 -17.65
CA ASN A 20 35.15 -5.87 -17.21
C ASN A 20 35.20 -6.09 -15.69
N HIS A 21 36.39 -6.22 -15.11
CA HIS A 21 36.58 -6.29 -13.66
C HIS A 21 36.12 -4.99 -12.97
N LEU A 22 36.50 -3.83 -13.50
CA LEU A 22 36.09 -2.55 -12.93
C LEU A 22 34.58 -2.37 -13.00
N ASN A 23 33.95 -2.72 -14.12
CA ASN A 23 32.50 -2.69 -14.28
C ASN A 23 31.81 -3.67 -13.31
N HIS A 24 32.34 -4.87 -13.13
CA HIS A 24 31.82 -5.84 -12.16
C HIS A 24 31.88 -5.29 -10.71
N CYS A 25 33.01 -4.71 -10.32
CA CYS A 25 33.16 -4.05 -9.03
C CYS A 25 32.19 -2.87 -8.87
N LEU A 26 32.05 -2.02 -9.90
CA LEU A 26 31.13 -0.89 -9.88
C LEU A 26 29.66 -1.34 -9.78
N LEU A 27 29.26 -2.37 -10.53
CA LEU A 27 27.90 -2.92 -10.49
C LEU A 27 27.57 -3.55 -9.12
N SER A 28 28.53 -4.24 -8.50
CA SER A 28 28.37 -4.77 -7.14
C SER A 28 28.13 -3.67 -6.12
N VAL A 29 28.97 -2.62 -6.14
CA VAL A 29 28.85 -1.48 -5.22
C VAL A 29 27.57 -0.70 -5.46
N VAL A 30 27.18 -0.46 -6.71
CA VAL A 30 25.92 0.23 -7.05
C VAL A 30 24.72 -0.57 -6.54
N SER A 31 24.73 -1.90 -6.70
CA SER A 31 23.68 -2.78 -6.17
C SER A 31 23.57 -2.71 -4.65
N ASP A 32 24.72 -2.74 -3.96
CA ASP A 32 24.76 -2.64 -2.50
C ASP A 32 24.25 -1.27 -1.99
N VAL A 33 24.64 -0.17 -2.65
CA VAL A 33 24.15 1.19 -2.33
C VAL A 33 22.64 1.27 -2.54
N LEU A 34 22.12 0.77 -3.67
CA LEU A 34 20.69 0.76 -3.94
C LEU A 34 19.92 -0.08 -2.90
N ARG A 35 20.49 -1.21 -2.48
CA ARG A 35 19.90 -2.08 -1.44
C ARG A 35 19.83 -1.36 -0.09
N VAL A 36 20.89 -0.66 0.30
CA VAL A 36 20.94 0.12 1.55
C VAL A 36 19.94 1.27 1.51
N GLU A 37 19.85 2.01 0.41
CA GLU A 37 18.85 3.07 0.24
C GLU A 37 17.41 2.54 0.32
N ASN A 38 17.13 1.41 -0.31
CA ASN A 38 15.80 0.80 -0.27
C ASN A 38 15.45 0.27 1.12
N LEU A 39 16.43 -0.31 1.84
CA LEU A 39 16.27 -0.70 3.24
C LEU A 39 16.00 0.52 4.12
N PHE A 40 16.73 1.61 3.93
CA PHE A 40 16.52 2.86 4.67
C PHE A 40 15.14 3.47 4.41
N LYS A 41 14.66 3.44 3.15
CA LYS A 41 13.29 3.85 2.79
C LYS A 41 12.21 2.97 3.43
N MET A 42 12.46 1.65 3.54
CA MET A 42 11.52 0.72 4.18
C MET A 42 11.48 0.90 5.70
N VAL A 43 12.63 1.12 6.34
CA VAL A 43 12.77 1.31 7.80
C VAL A 43 12.20 2.66 8.26
N ASN A 44 12.35 3.72 7.45
CA ASN A 44 11.80 5.05 7.72
C ASN A 44 10.40 5.27 7.14
N CYS A 45 9.66 4.20 6.85
CA CYS A 45 8.25 4.29 6.54
C CYS A 45 7.51 4.74 7.81
N GLU A 46 7.25 6.05 7.93
CA GLU A 46 6.42 6.60 9.01
C GLU A 46 5.13 5.78 9.11
N LYS A 47 4.84 5.27 10.31
CA LYS A 47 3.60 4.56 10.59
C LYS A 47 2.45 5.48 10.16
N ARG A 48 1.73 5.08 9.11
CA ARG A 48 0.63 5.87 8.58
C ARG A 48 -0.37 6.12 9.71
N LYS A 49 -0.62 7.39 10.01
CA LYS A 49 -1.71 7.77 10.92
C LYS A 49 -3.00 7.17 10.35
N LEU A 50 -3.69 6.35 11.14
CA LEU A 50 -4.99 5.82 10.75
C LEU A 50 -5.99 6.97 10.73
N VAL A 51 -6.38 7.41 9.54
CA VAL A 51 -7.53 8.29 9.37
C VAL A 51 -8.76 7.40 9.56
N GLU A 52 -9.31 7.40 10.77
CA GLU A 52 -10.56 6.74 11.07
C GLU A 52 -11.71 7.49 10.40
N VAL A 53 -11.93 7.18 9.12
CA VAL A 53 -13.06 7.71 8.35
C VAL A 53 -14.35 7.03 8.82
N LEU A 54 -15.34 7.83 9.19
CA LEU A 54 -16.68 7.39 9.59
C LEU A 54 -17.32 6.50 8.52
N MET A 55 -18.11 5.52 8.95
CA MET A 55 -18.77 4.57 8.05
C MET A 55 -19.68 5.24 7.01
N GLU A 56 -20.36 6.33 7.38
CA GLU A 56 -21.19 7.11 6.48
C GLU A 56 -20.39 7.77 5.35
N LEU A 57 -19.21 8.31 5.69
CA LEU A 57 -18.30 8.93 4.72
C LEU A 57 -17.73 7.88 3.74
N ARG A 58 -17.47 6.66 4.21
CA ARG A 58 -17.08 5.53 3.34
C ARG A 58 -18.20 5.17 2.36
N LEU A 59 -19.45 5.13 2.82
CA LEU A 59 -20.61 4.88 1.95
C LEU A 59 -20.82 6.02 0.93
N ASP A 60 -20.66 7.28 1.34
CA ASP A 60 -20.74 8.42 0.43
C ASP A 60 -19.63 8.37 -0.63
N ALA A 61 -18.40 8.00 -0.25
CA ALA A 61 -17.30 7.78 -1.19
C ALA A 61 -17.62 6.68 -2.22
N LEU A 62 -18.27 5.59 -1.80
CA LEU A 62 -18.71 4.52 -2.69
C LEU A 62 -19.79 5.00 -3.67
N LYS A 63 -20.79 5.75 -3.19
CA LYS A 63 -21.83 6.37 -4.05
C LYS A 63 -21.21 7.32 -5.08
N ARG A 64 -20.18 8.08 -4.69
CA ARG A 64 -19.44 8.97 -5.61
C ARG A 64 -18.62 8.18 -6.65
N THR A 65 -18.13 7.00 -6.28
CA THR A 65 -17.40 6.11 -7.20
C THR A 65 -18.32 5.55 -8.28
N ASP A 66 -19.58 5.25 -7.95
CA ASP A 66 -20.56 4.73 -8.91
C ASP A 66 -21.04 5.80 -9.90
N LYS A 67 -20.91 7.08 -9.54
CA LYS A 67 -21.18 8.24 -10.42
C LYS A 67 -20.00 8.59 -11.34
N ASP A 68 -19.12 7.62 -11.58
CA ASP A 68 -17.95 7.72 -12.46
C ASP A 68 -16.96 8.85 -12.13
N LYS A 69 -16.94 9.31 -10.88
CA LYS A 69 -15.92 10.26 -10.41
C LYS A 69 -14.58 9.55 -10.27
N SER A 70 -13.51 10.24 -10.69
CA SER A 70 -12.16 9.69 -10.60
C SER A 70 -11.78 9.34 -9.14
N LEU A 71 -11.18 8.18 -8.92
CA LEU A 71 -10.73 7.74 -7.59
C LEU A 71 -9.82 8.76 -6.91
N LYS A 72 -9.00 9.48 -7.70
CA LYS A 72 -8.13 10.55 -7.21
C LYS A 72 -8.93 11.72 -6.62
N SER A 73 -10.01 12.16 -7.28
CA SER A 73 -10.86 13.24 -6.78
C SER A 73 -11.57 12.87 -5.47
N ILE A 74 -12.02 11.62 -5.35
CA ILE A 74 -12.67 11.10 -4.15
C ILE A 74 -11.65 11.01 -3.01
N ALA A 75 -10.48 10.45 -3.27
CA ALA A 75 -9.39 10.34 -2.31
C ALA A 75 -9.01 11.71 -1.72
N LEU A 76 -8.89 12.74 -2.56
CA LEU A 76 -8.63 14.11 -2.14
C LEU A 76 -9.75 14.67 -1.24
N SER A 77 -11.01 14.46 -1.60
CA SER A 77 -12.16 14.98 -0.80
C SER A 77 -12.23 14.41 0.62
N PHE A 78 -11.70 13.20 0.84
CA PHE A 78 -11.68 12.56 2.15
C PHE A 78 -10.28 12.58 2.80
N SER A 79 -9.29 13.25 2.19
CA SER A 79 -7.88 13.24 2.64
C SER A 79 -7.32 11.83 2.87
N VAL A 80 -7.71 10.87 2.01
CA VAL A 80 -7.25 9.48 2.07
C VAL A 80 -6.42 9.12 0.84
N GLY A 81 -5.63 8.05 0.94
CA GLY A 81 -4.92 7.51 -0.22
C GLY A 81 -5.87 6.84 -1.22
N GLY A 82 -5.52 6.87 -2.52
CA GLY A 82 -6.31 6.18 -3.55
C GLY A 82 -6.44 4.67 -3.32
N SER A 83 -5.43 4.04 -2.72
CA SER A 83 -5.47 2.63 -2.29
C SER A 83 -6.58 2.38 -1.27
N THR A 84 -6.79 3.29 -0.32
CA THR A 84 -7.85 3.20 0.69
C THR A 84 -9.25 3.21 0.07
N VAL A 85 -9.49 4.09 -0.92
CA VAL A 85 -10.76 4.13 -1.65
C VAL A 85 -10.97 2.84 -2.45
N SER A 86 -9.91 2.30 -3.06
CA SER A 86 -9.97 0.99 -3.73
C SER A 86 -10.29 -0.14 -2.76
N ASP A 87 -9.75 -0.12 -1.54
CA ASP A 87 -10.03 -1.13 -0.53
C ASP A 87 -11.48 -1.06 -0.03
N TRP A 88 -12.03 0.15 0.13
CA TRP A 88 -13.46 0.33 0.40
C TRP A 88 -14.32 -0.25 -0.72
N LYS A 89 -13.94 -0.04 -1.99
CA LYS A 89 -14.65 -0.61 -3.15
C LYS A 89 -14.66 -2.14 -3.09
N LYS A 90 -13.54 -2.77 -2.74
CA LYS A 90 -13.45 -4.23 -2.56
C LYS A 90 -14.32 -4.74 -1.41
N LYS A 91 -14.36 -4.01 -0.30
CA LYS A 91 -15.15 -4.35 0.90
C LYS A 91 -16.59 -3.82 0.87
N ARG A 92 -17.10 -3.37 -0.29
CA ARG A 92 -18.43 -2.75 -0.44
C ARG A 92 -19.55 -3.60 0.16
N LYS A 93 -19.62 -4.88 -0.22
CA LYS A 93 -20.68 -5.79 0.24
C LYS A 93 -20.68 -5.97 1.76
N GLU A 94 -19.50 -6.06 2.36
CA GLU A 94 -19.35 -6.17 3.82
C GLU A 94 -19.84 -4.88 4.49
N LEU A 95 -19.44 -3.72 3.95
CA LEU A 95 -19.86 -2.41 4.44
C LEU A 95 -21.38 -2.24 4.37
N GLU A 96 -21.99 -2.55 3.23
CA GLU A 96 -23.44 -2.45 3.01
C GLU A 96 -24.21 -3.40 3.92
N SER A 97 -23.83 -4.69 3.96
CA SER A 97 -24.49 -5.69 4.80
C SER A 97 -24.43 -5.35 6.29
N PHE A 98 -23.34 -4.72 6.73
CA PHE A 98 -23.17 -4.25 8.09
C PHE A 98 -24.08 -3.05 8.39
N CYS A 99 -24.20 -2.10 7.45
CA CYS A 99 -25.07 -0.94 7.60
C CYS A 99 -26.55 -1.34 7.59
N SER A 100 -26.95 -2.31 6.77
CA SER A 100 -28.32 -2.84 6.76
C SER A 100 -28.73 -3.49 8.08
N LYS A 101 -27.78 -3.96 8.89
CA LYS A 101 -28.05 -4.55 10.22
C LYS A 101 -28.15 -3.49 11.33
N LEU A 102 -27.58 -2.30 11.12
CA LEU A 102 -27.46 -1.23 12.12
C LEU A 102 -28.63 -0.22 12.04
N VAL A 103 -29.86 -0.69 11.86
CA VAL A 103 -31.07 0.14 11.64
C VAL A 103 -31.36 1.15 12.80
N ILE A 104 -30.59 1.13 13.88
CA ILE A 104 -30.71 2.07 15.00
C ILE A 104 -30.13 3.44 14.62
N LYS A 105 -31.02 4.45 14.56
CA LYS A 105 -30.68 5.86 14.33
C LYS A 105 -29.66 6.33 15.38
N GLY A 106 -28.47 6.74 14.95
CA GLY A 106 -27.37 7.21 15.82
C GLY A 106 -26.20 6.23 16.01
N ALA A 107 -26.33 4.95 15.63
CA ALA A 107 -25.24 3.98 15.74
C ALA A 107 -24.07 4.23 14.77
N PHE A 108 -24.27 5.11 13.79
CA PHE A 108 -23.31 5.44 12.74
C PHE A 108 -22.31 6.52 13.13
N GLU A 109 -22.68 7.44 14.02
CA GLU A 109 -21.88 8.65 14.33
C GLU A 109 -20.62 8.36 15.15
N SER A 110 -20.58 7.22 15.87
CA SER A 110 -19.48 6.89 16.78
C SER A 110 -18.62 5.70 16.32
N ARG A 111 -19.01 4.97 15.26
CA ARG A 111 -18.37 3.70 14.91
C ARG A 111 -17.45 3.80 13.68
N PHE A 112 -16.15 3.63 13.93
CA PHE A 112 -15.10 3.67 12.90
C PHE A 112 -14.71 2.29 12.34
N THR A 113 -15.04 1.21 13.05
CA THR A 113 -14.59 -0.15 12.73
C THR A 113 -15.73 -1.14 12.46
N LEU A 114 -15.47 -2.05 11.51
CA LEU A 114 -16.30 -3.21 11.19
C LEU A 114 -16.11 -4.37 12.19
N LYS A 115 -15.41 -4.15 13.31
CA LYS A 115 -15.11 -5.22 14.27
C LYS A 115 -16.40 -5.78 14.83
N LYS A 116 -16.58 -7.09 14.71
CA LYS A 116 -17.64 -7.84 15.35
C LYS A 116 -17.30 -8.08 16.82
N PRO A 117 -18.30 -8.13 17.72
CA PRO A 117 -18.09 -8.58 19.08
C PRO A 117 -17.56 -10.02 19.10
N LYS A 118 -16.72 -10.35 20.10
CA LYS A 118 -16.17 -11.71 20.23
C LYS A 118 -17.26 -12.75 20.56
N LEU A 119 -18.34 -12.31 21.19
CA LEU A 119 -19.43 -13.17 21.68
C LEU A 119 -20.78 -12.59 21.24
N GLU A 120 -21.02 -12.54 19.93
CA GLU A 120 -22.28 -12.00 19.36
C GLU A 120 -23.53 -12.57 20.04
N LYS A 121 -23.55 -13.89 20.31
CA LYS A 121 -24.69 -14.55 20.98
C LYS A 121 -24.91 -14.10 22.42
N LEU A 122 -23.87 -13.68 23.13
CA LEU A 122 -24.00 -13.17 24.49
C LEU A 122 -24.57 -11.76 24.46
N ASP A 123 -24.07 -10.91 23.57
CA ASP A 123 -24.57 -9.55 23.39
C ASP A 123 -26.05 -9.56 23.01
N ASP A 124 -26.48 -10.44 22.09
CA ASP A 124 -27.89 -10.59 21.72
C ASP A 124 -28.77 -11.00 22.91
N ARG A 125 -28.28 -11.93 23.75
CA ARG A 125 -28.99 -12.36 24.97
C ARG A 125 -29.07 -11.26 26.02
N LEU A 126 -28.00 -10.47 26.18
CA LEU A 126 -27.99 -9.34 27.10
C LEU A 126 -28.96 -8.25 26.61
N LEU A 127 -28.96 -7.94 25.32
CA LEU A 127 -29.90 -6.99 24.71
C LEU A 127 -31.36 -7.41 24.92
N LEU A 128 -31.66 -8.71 24.81
CA LEU A 128 -32.98 -9.25 25.08
C LEU A 128 -33.35 -9.16 26.57
N TRP A 129 -32.37 -9.26 27.47
CA TRP A 129 -32.61 -9.23 28.91
C TRP A 129 -32.86 -7.82 29.46
N PHE A 130 -32.24 -6.79 28.86
CA PHE A 130 -32.43 -5.39 29.25
C PHE A 130 -33.67 -4.73 28.62
N ASN A 131 -34.26 -5.35 27.59
CA ASN A 131 -35.55 -4.95 27.02
C ASN A 131 -36.71 -5.56 27.82
#